data_AF-A0A813IWE8-F1
#
_entry.id   AF-A0A813IWE8-F1
#
_cell.length_a   1.000
_cell.length_b   1.000
_cell.length_c   1.000
_cell.angle_alpha   90.00
_cell.angle_beta   90.00
_cell.angle_gamma   90.00
#
_symmetry.space_group_name_H-M   'P 1'
#
loop_
_entity.id
_entity.type
_entity.pdbx_description
1 polymer ?
#
loop_
_entity_poly.entity_id
_entity_poly.type
_entity_poly.pdbx_seq_one_letter_code
_entity_poly.pdbx_strand_id
1 'polypeptide(L)'
;AGLPPPPLPDQEVGAGDNWPLHALWSHVDRQVVWPQIHSLLSGVLQKVAPKLGTRQGCRPFAFLGFDVLLDAQLRPWLCEINANPTLEGRRVIDRVVDLEVIGDLLTHLEGGEVDRWEKLDVEVLAEKAVAPPSAGPQLGNAEASGQHGTTPNPL
;
A
#
# COMPACT_ATOMS: atom_id res chain seq x y z
N ALA A 1 12.73 -22.43 28.86
CA ALA A 1 11.31 -22.16 28.57
C ALA A 1 11.10 -20.67 28.73
N GLY A 2 10.83 -19.95 27.64
CA GLY A 2 10.62 -18.50 27.66
C GLY A 2 9.30 -18.16 28.34
N LEU A 3 9.25 -17.04 29.06
CA LEU A 3 8.01 -16.51 29.61
C LEU A 3 7.00 -16.27 28.46
N PRO A 4 5.73 -16.70 28.61
CA PRO A 4 4.71 -16.36 27.64
C PRO A 4 4.57 -14.83 27.55
N PRO A 5 4.31 -14.27 26.37
CA PRO A 5 4.06 -12.84 26.22
C PRO A 5 2.90 -12.43 27.15
N PRO A 6 2.97 -11.22 27.73
CA PRO A 6 1.91 -10.74 28.61
C PRO A 6 0.58 -10.72 27.83
N PRO A 7 -0.54 -11.05 28.50
CA PRO A 7 -1.85 -10.95 27.87
C PRO A 7 -2.06 -9.51 27.40
N LEU A 8 -2.39 -9.33 26.13
CA LEU A 8 -2.78 -8.04 25.59
C LEU A 8 -4.07 -7.61 26.31
N PRO A 9 -4.19 -6.34 26.73
CA PRO A 9 -5.41 -5.86 27.35
C PRO A 9 -6.61 -6.07 26.41
N ASP A 10 -7.77 -6.42 26.98
CA ASP A 10 -9.02 -6.55 26.23
C ASP A 10 -9.25 -5.28 25.41
N GLN A 11 -9.09 -5.40 24.10
CA GLN A 11 -9.14 -4.26 23.22
C GLN A 11 -10.60 -3.95 22.89
N GLU A 12 -11.24 -3.12 23.72
CA GLU A 12 -12.50 -2.50 23.34
C GLU A 12 -12.24 -1.58 22.13
N VAL A 13 -12.75 -1.96 20.96
CA VAL A 13 -12.79 -1.08 19.78
C VAL A 13 -13.79 0.05 20.08
N GLY A 14 -13.31 1.08 20.78
CA GLY A 14 -14.08 2.25 21.18
C GLY A 14 -14.19 3.31 20.07
N ALA A 15 -14.99 4.36 20.35
CA ALA A 15 -15.22 5.52 19.50
C ALA A 15 -13.96 6.41 19.32
N GLY A 16 -12.93 5.89 18.65
CA GLY A 16 -11.66 6.55 18.35
C GLY A 16 -11.36 6.60 16.85
N ASP A 17 -10.33 7.36 16.47
CA ASP A 17 -9.91 7.63 15.09
C ASP A 17 -8.80 6.70 14.57
N ASN A 18 -8.34 5.75 15.38
CA ASN A 18 -7.31 4.79 15.03
C ASN A 18 -7.62 3.39 15.53
N TRP A 19 -7.70 2.44 14.61
CA TRP A 19 -8.05 1.05 14.86
C TRP A 19 -7.00 0.11 14.25
N PRO A 20 -6.74 -1.05 14.89
CA PRO A 20 -5.88 -2.05 14.29
C PRO A 20 -6.53 -2.61 13.02
N LEU A 21 -5.70 -3.09 12.09
CA LEU A 21 -6.17 -3.61 10.81
C LEU A 21 -7.19 -4.75 10.95
N HIS A 22 -7.08 -5.59 11.98
CA HIS A 22 -8.04 -6.68 12.19
C HIS A 22 -9.47 -6.18 12.46
N ALA A 23 -9.63 -4.99 13.05
CA ALA A 23 -10.95 -4.41 13.34
C ALA A 23 -11.65 -3.89 12.08
N LEU A 24 -10.88 -3.56 11.02
CA LEU A 24 -11.44 -3.19 9.73
C LEU A 24 -12.29 -4.32 9.14
N TRP A 25 -11.90 -5.58 9.36
CA TRP A 25 -12.58 -6.76 8.81
C TRP A 25 -13.97 -7.02 9.40
N SER A 26 -14.32 -6.37 10.50
CA SER A 26 -15.70 -6.35 11.01
C SER A 26 -16.62 -5.41 10.20
N HIS A 27 -16.06 -4.56 9.34
CA HIS A 27 -16.78 -3.50 8.62
C HIS A 27 -16.72 -3.65 7.09
N VAL A 28 -15.71 -4.35 6.57
CA VAL A 28 -15.56 -4.63 5.13
C VAL A 28 -15.23 -6.09 4.90
N ASP A 29 -15.64 -6.62 3.75
CA ASP A 29 -15.32 -7.99 3.37
C ASP A 29 -13.82 -8.12 3.07
N ARG A 30 -13.10 -8.79 3.99
CA ARG A 30 -11.68 -9.08 3.86
C ARG A 30 -11.37 -9.87 2.58
N GLN A 31 -12.22 -10.80 2.18
CA GLN A 31 -12.00 -11.63 0.99
C GLN A 31 -12.09 -10.82 -0.31
N VAL A 32 -12.74 -9.65 -0.27
CA VAL A 32 -12.83 -8.72 -1.39
C VAL A 32 -11.69 -7.70 -1.35
N VAL A 33 -11.43 -7.08 -0.19
CA VAL A 33 -10.50 -5.95 -0.07
C VAL A 33 -9.04 -6.40 0.01
N TRP A 34 -8.74 -7.42 0.80
CA TRP A 34 -7.36 -7.82 1.11
C TRP A 34 -6.57 -8.30 -0.12
N PRO A 35 -7.14 -9.13 -1.02
CA PRO A 35 -6.45 -9.51 -2.26
C PRO A 35 -6.13 -8.31 -3.16
N GLN A 36 -6.99 -7.28 -3.19
CA GLN A 36 -6.74 -6.07 -3.98
C GLN A 36 -5.59 -5.26 -3.38
N ILE A 37 -5.52 -5.14 -2.05
CA ILE A 37 -4.39 -4.53 -1.34
C ILE A 37 -3.10 -5.30 -1.65
N HIS A 38 -3.09 -6.63 -1.47
CA HIS A 38 -1.95 -7.49 -1.81
C HIS A 38 -1.48 -7.30 -3.25
N SER A 39 -2.41 -7.22 -4.21
CA SER A 39 -2.10 -6.98 -5.62
C SER A 39 -1.48 -5.61 -5.85
N LEU A 40 -1.98 -4.57 -5.19
CA LEU A 40 -1.44 -3.21 -5.26
C LEU A 40 0.01 -3.18 -4.74
N LEU A 41 0.25 -3.71 -3.54
CA LEU A 41 1.57 -3.74 -2.90
C LEU A 41 2.57 -4.55 -3.74
N SER A 42 2.17 -5.74 -4.18
CA SER A 42 3.02 -6.61 -5.01
C SER A 42 3.39 -5.93 -6.34
N GLY A 43 2.43 -5.30 -7.02
CA GLY A 43 2.68 -4.58 -8.27
C GLY A 43 3.62 -3.38 -8.12
N VAL A 44 3.60 -2.71 -6.96
CA VAL A 44 4.57 -1.65 -6.63
C VAL A 44 5.96 -2.23 -6.44
N LEU A 45 6.10 -3.26 -5.59
CA LEU A 45 7.38 -3.89 -5.30
C LEU A 45 8.01 -4.52 -6.55
N GLN A 46 7.23 -5.16 -7.41
CA GLN A 46 7.70 -5.69 -8.71
C GLN A 46 8.40 -4.63 -9.57
N LYS A 47 7.86 -3.40 -9.59
CA LYS A 47 8.41 -2.30 -10.39
C LYS A 47 9.67 -1.69 -9.78
N VAL A 48 9.82 -1.79 -8.46
CA VAL A 48 10.94 -1.19 -7.71
C VAL A 48 12.07 -2.18 -7.50
N ALA A 49 11.79 -3.47 -7.29
CA ALA A 49 12.78 -4.50 -6.98
C ALA A 49 13.95 -4.56 -7.99
N PRO A 50 13.75 -4.50 -9.32
CA PRO A 50 14.86 -4.49 -10.27
C PRO A 50 15.78 -3.28 -10.14
N LYS A 51 15.29 -2.18 -9.55
CA LYS A 51 16.06 -0.95 -9.33
C LYS A 51 16.83 -0.97 -8.01
N LEU A 52 16.46 -1.86 -7.08
CA LEU A 52 17.14 -2.07 -5.82
C LEU A 52 18.38 -2.94 -6.09
N GLY A 53 19.48 -2.29 -6.49
CA GLY A 53 20.76 -2.95 -6.65
C GLY A 53 21.24 -3.49 -5.30
N THR A 54 21.45 -4.79 -5.19
CA THR A 54 22.06 -5.41 -4.01
C THR A 54 23.50 -5.79 -4.31
N ARG A 55 24.39 -5.58 -3.33
CA ARG A 55 25.79 -6.02 -3.44
C ARG A 55 25.87 -7.51 -3.09
N GLN A 56 26.65 -8.26 -3.86
CA GLN A 56 26.95 -9.67 -3.59
C GLN A 56 27.44 -9.84 -2.13
N GLY A 57 26.85 -10.80 -1.41
CA GLY A 57 27.16 -11.09 -0.01
C GLY A 57 26.44 -10.21 1.02
N CYS A 58 25.67 -9.19 0.61
CA CYS A 58 24.83 -8.40 1.50
C CYS A 58 23.37 -8.89 1.45
N ARG A 59 22.69 -8.90 2.60
CA ARG A 59 21.25 -9.19 2.72
C ARG A 59 20.53 -7.97 3.33
N PRO A 60 20.44 -6.84 2.61
CA PRO A 60 19.74 -5.67 3.12
C PRO A 60 18.24 -5.99 3.24
N PHE A 61 17.60 -5.40 4.24
CA PHE A 61 16.15 -5.38 4.37
C PHE A 61 15.67 -3.93 4.45
N ALA A 62 14.39 -3.70 4.15
CA ALA A 62 13.74 -2.42 4.31
C ALA A 62 12.41 -2.62 5.03
N PHE A 63 12.15 -1.82 6.05
CA PHE A 63 10.87 -1.76 6.73
C PHE A 63 10.09 -0.57 6.15
N LEU A 64 8.97 -0.86 5.47
CA LEU A 64 8.20 0.13 4.72
C LEU A 64 6.79 0.25 5.32
N GLY A 65 6.33 1.47 5.52
CA GLY A 65 4.91 1.77 5.78
C GLY A 65 4.20 2.06 4.46
N PHE A 66 3.09 1.39 4.19
CA PHE A 66 2.24 1.64 3.03
C PHE A 66 0.96 2.33 3.47
N ASP A 67 0.73 3.53 2.96
CA ASP A 67 -0.48 4.28 3.23
C ASP A 67 -1.47 4.00 2.10
N VAL A 68 -2.55 3.30 2.43
CA VAL A 68 -3.56 2.84 1.46
C VAL A 68 -4.92 3.41 1.82
N LEU A 69 -5.54 4.09 0.86
CA LEU A 69 -6.89 4.60 0.96
C LEU A 69 -7.88 3.67 0.24
N LEU A 70 -9.00 3.36 0.89
CA LEU A 70 -10.12 2.68 0.25
C LEU A 70 -11.16 3.71 -0.20
N ASP A 71 -11.56 3.66 -1.47
CA ASP A 71 -12.65 4.51 -1.98
C ASP A 71 -14.05 3.96 -1.65
N ALA A 72 -15.09 4.68 -2.08
CA ALA A 72 -16.49 4.29 -1.85
C ALA A 72 -16.89 2.97 -2.54
N GLN A 73 -16.07 2.43 -3.45
CA GLN A 73 -16.22 1.12 -4.09
C GLN A 73 -15.26 0.08 -3.49
N LEU A 74 -14.63 0.39 -2.36
CA LEU A 74 -13.64 -0.43 -1.67
C LEU A 74 -12.40 -0.77 -2.51
N ARG A 75 -12.08 0.07 -3.50
CA ARG A 75 -10.85 -0.11 -4.30
C ARG A 75 -9.69 0.55 -3.54
N PRO A 76 -8.54 -0.14 -3.42
CA PRO A 76 -7.37 0.42 -2.75
C PRO A 76 -6.58 1.34 -3.67
N TRP A 77 -6.19 2.49 -3.13
CA TRP A 77 -5.34 3.50 -3.77
C TRP A 77 -4.10 3.70 -2.93
N LEU A 78 -2.92 3.61 -3.56
CA LEU A 78 -1.67 3.93 -2.89
C LEU A 78 -1.56 5.44 -2.73
N CYS A 79 -1.43 5.91 -1.49
CA CYS A 79 -1.19 7.31 -1.17
C CYS A 79 0.32 7.60 -1.18
N GLU A 80 1.06 6.89 -0.33
CA GLU A 80 2.51 7.03 -0.19
C GLU A 80 3.16 5.74 0.32
N ILE A 81 4.49 5.72 0.23
CA ILE A 81 5.33 4.67 0.81
C ILE A 81 6.36 5.35 1.69
N ASN A 82 6.30 5.06 2.98
CA ASN A 82 7.18 5.60 3.99
C ASN A 82 8.34 4.64 4.24
N ALA A 83 9.56 5.07 3.89
CA ALA A 83 10.78 4.29 4.17
C ALA A 83 11.23 4.36 5.63
N ASN A 84 10.54 5.16 6.45
CA ASN A 84 10.78 5.29 7.89
C ASN A 84 9.43 5.49 8.61
N PRO A 85 8.57 4.46 8.66
CA PRO A 85 7.32 4.53 9.40
C PRO A 85 7.59 4.77 10.90
N THR A 86 6.73 5.55 11.54
CA THR A 86 6.87 5.91 12.96
C THR A 86 6.56 4.73 13.87
N LEU A 87 7.41 4.50 14.88
CA LEU A 87 7.26 3.45 15.90
C LEU A 87 7.34 4.04 17.32
N GLU A 88 6.70 5.19 17.52
CA GLU A 88 6.82 5.97 18.75
C GLU A 88 5.87 5.50 19.86
N GLY A 89 4.89 4.62 19.56
CA GLY A 89 4.02 4.05 20.58
C GLY A 89 3.32 5.08 21.48
N ARG A 90 2.84 6.20 20.92
CA ARG A 90 2.25 7.28 21.73
C ARG A 90 0.92 6.86 22.35
N ARG A 91 0.11 6.06 21.63
CA ARG A 91 -1.14 5.47 22.16
C ARG A 91 -0.92 4.03 22.58
N VAL A 92 -1.82 3.49 23.41
CA VAL A 92 -1.75 2.07 23.82
C VAL A 92 -1.89 1.16 22.60
N ILE A 93 -2.80 1.48 21.67
CA ILE A 93 -2.97 0.69 20.45
C ILE A 93 -1.72 0.72 19.56
N ASP A 94 -1.12 1.89 19.38
CA ASP A 94 0.12 2.03 18.60
C ASP A 94 1.23 1.16 19.21
N ARG A 95 1.40 1.19 20.55
CA ARG A 95 2.41 0.38 21.25
C ARG A 95 2.28 -1.11 20.99
N VAL A 96 1.05 -1.62 21.00
CA VAL A 96 0.82 -3.05 20.78
C VAL A 96 1.24 -3.42 19.37
N VAL A 97 0.73 -2.70 18.36
CA VAL A 97 1.05 -2.99 16.96
C VAL A 97 2.54 -2.79 16.67
N ASP A 98 3.14 -1.71 17.15
CA ASP A 98 4.56 -1.39 16.96
C ASP A 98 5.45 -2.50 17.52
N LEU A 99 5.17 -2.97 18.74
CA LEU A 99 5.94 -4.03 19.39
C LEU A 99 5.75 -5.38 18.72
N GLU A 100 4.53 -5.71 18.27
CA GLU A 100 4.27 -6.95 17.55
C GLU A 100 5.00 -6.99 16.21
N VAL A 101 4.92 -5.91 15.43
CA VAL A 101 5.59 -5.82 14.13
C VAL A 101 7.11 -5.89 14.27
N ILE A 102 7.70 -5.18 15.25
CA ILE A 102 9.14 -5.24 15.49
C ILE A 102 9.57 -6.62 16.02
N GLY A 103 8.82 -7.22 16.93
CA GLY A 103 9.12 -8.54 17.47
C GLY A 103 9.12 -9.63 16.38
N ASP A 104 8.12 -9.59 15.51
CA ASP A 104 8.02 -10.48 14.37
C ASP A 104 9.15 -10.24 13.35
N LEU A 105 9.47 -8.97 13.06
CA LEU A 105 10.57 -8.62 12.15
C LEU A 105 11.92 -9.15 12.64
N LEU A 106 12.25 -8.94 13.92
CA LEU A 106 13.50 -9.43 14.49
C LEU A 106 13.56 -10.96 14.47
N THR A 107 12.47 -11.62 14.85
CA THR A 107 12.36 -13.09 14.79
C THR A 107 12.61 -13.61 13.38
N HIS A 108 12.03 -12.98 12.36
CA HIS A 108 12.23 -13.37 10.97
C HIS A 108 13.69 -13.14 10.50
N LEU A 109 14.29 -12.00 10.85
CA LEU A 109 15.67 -11.68 10.50
C LEU A 109 16.69 -12.64 11.15
N GLU A 110 16.37 -13.19 12.32
CA GLU A 110 17.15 -14.24 12.99
C GLU A 110 16.93 -15.64 12.41
N GLY A 111 16.02 -15.78 11.43
CA GLY A 111 15.71 -17.05 10.75
C GLY A 111 14.59 -17.84 11.41
N GLY A 112 13.84 -17.25 12.33
CA GLY A 112 12.62 -17.82 12.90
C GLY A 112 11.43 -17.76 11.95
N GLU A 113 10.47 -18.65 12.17
CA GLU A 113 9.18 -18.63 11.48
C GLU A 113 8.20 -17.68 12.20
N VAL A 114 7.40 -16.96 11.42
CA VAL A 114 6.38 -16.04 11.92
C VAL A 114 5.06 -16.33 11.22
N ASP A 115 4.13 -16.97 11.94
CA ASP A 115 2.85 -17.43 11.39
C ASP A 115 1.92 -16.29 10.95
N ARG A 116 2.10 -15.10 11.54
CA ARG A 116 1.26 -13.93 11.25
C ARG A 116 1.56 -13.27 9.91
N TRP A 117 2.68 -13.62 9.27
CA TRP A 117 3.13 -12.97 8.05
C TRP A 117 2.51 -13.60 6.81
N GLU A 118 1.74 -12.82 6.07
CA GLU A 118 1.26 -13.21 4.76
C GLU A 118 2.25 -12.76 3.70
N LYS A 119 2.89 -13.72 3.03
CA LYS A 119 3.86 -13.43 1.97
C LYS A 119 3.15 -12.78 0.78
N LEU A 120 3.76 -11.74 0.24
CA LEU A 120 3.34 -11.15 -1.04
C LEU A 120 3.91 -11.98 -2.18
N ASP A 121 3.05 -12.43 -3.09
CA ASP A 121 3.47 -13.14 -4.31
C ASP A 121 3.94 -12.13 -5.36
N VAL A 122 5.20 -11.69 -5.22
CA VAL A 122 5.83 -10.71 -6.11
C VAL A 122 6.11 -11.30 -7.50
N GLU A 123 5.93 -12.60 -7.74
CA GLU A 123 6.22 -13.25 -9.02
C GLU A 123 4.96 -13.55 -9.87
N VAL A 124 3.77 -13.67 -9.26
CA VAL A 124 2.57 -14.25 -9.91
C VAL A 124 1.71 -13.23 -10.68
N LEU A 125 1.96 -11.92 -10.54
CA LEU A 125 1.13 -10.87 -11.17
C LEU A 125 1.67 -10.30 -12.48
N ALA A 126 2.89 -10.67 -12.89
CA ALA A 126 3.45 -10.24 -14.19
C ALA A 126 2.60 -10.73 -15.38
N GLU A 127 1.86 -11.84 -15.23
CA GLU A 127 0.97 -12.40 -16.26
C GLU A 127 -0.46 -11.82 -16.23
N LYS A 128 -0.84 -11.08 -15.17
CA LYS A 128 -2.18 -10.53 -14.97
C LYS A 128 -2.21 -9.01 -14.88
N ALA A 129 -1.31 -8.32 -15.58
CA ALA A 129 -1.43 -6.87 -15.78
C ALA A 129 -2.68 -6.57 -16.63
N VAL A 130 -3.84 -6.47 -15.98
CA VAL A 130 -5.04 -5.84 -16.54
C VAL A 130 -4.65 -4.41 -16.85
N ALA A 131 -4.86 -4.01 -18.11
CA ALA A 131 -4.59 -2.66 -18.58
C ALA A 131 -5.21 -1.62 -17.62
N PRO A 132 -4.55 -0.46 -17.41
CA PRO A 132 -5.17 0.62 -16.65
C PRO A 132 -6.55 0.94 -17.28
N PRO A 133 -7.59 1.22 -16.46
CA PRO A 133 -8.87 1.64 -17.01
C PRO A 133 -8.62 2.86 -17.89
N SER A 134 -9.03 2.75 -19.15
CA SER A 134 -8.87 3.77 -20.18
C SER A 134 -9.26 5.13 -19.64
N ALA A 135 -8.36 6.10 -19.79
CA ALA A 135 -8.60 7.49 -19.46
C ALA A 135 -9.97 7.92 -20.02
N GLY A 136 -10.77 8.59 -19.19
CA GLY A 136 -12.09 9.11 -19.56
C GLY A 136 -12.06 9.99 -20.81
N PRO A 137 -13.23 10.33 -21.36
CA PRO A 137 -13.36 10.90 -22.69
C PRO A 137 -12.49 12.16 -22.82
N GLN A 138 -11.55 12.12 -23.77
CA GLN A 138 -10.80 13.32 -24.15
C GLN A 138 -11.79 14.34 -24.69
N LEU A 139 -11.92 15.47 -23.99
CA LEU A 139 -12.61 16.65 -24.49
C LEU A 139 -11.90 17.08 -25.78
N GLY A 140 -12.60 16.92 -26.90
CA GLY A 140 -12.09 17.22 -28.23
C GLY A 140 -11.68 18.69 -28.34
N ASN A 141 -10.48 18.91 -28.86
CA ASN A 141 -10.02 20.22 -29.28
C ASN A 141 -10.93 20.71 -30.42
N ALA A 142 -11.78 21.69 -30.13
CA ALA A 142 -12.47 22.44 -31.17
C ALA A 142 -11.45 23.39 -31.82
N GLU A 143 -10.98 23.03 -33.02
CA GLU A 143 -10.23 23.93 -33.88
C GLU A 143 -11.15 25.07 -34.33
N ALA A 144 -10.92 26.27 -33.80
CA ALA A 144 -11.53 27.49 -34.29
C ALA A 144 -10.91 27.83 -35.66
N SER A 145 -11.62 27.49 -36.73
CA SER A 145 -11.31 27.95 -38.09
C SER A 145 -11.52 29.47 -38.19
N GLY A 146 -10.46 30.23 -37.97
CA GLY A 146 -10.41 31.66 -38.28
C GLY A 146 -10.23 31.87 -39.78
N GLN A 147 -11.30 32.26 -40.48
CA GLN A 147 -11.23 32.70 -41.87
C GLN A 147 -10.49 34.05 -41.94
N HIS A 148 -9.32 34.06 -42.59
CA HIS A 148 -8.65 35.30 -43.02
C HIS A 148 -9.34 35.84 -44.27
N GLY A 149 -10.23 36.81 -44.09
CA GLY A 149 -10.76 37.64 -45.17
C GLY A 149 -9.69 38.63 -45.64
N THR A 150 -9.22 38.45 -46.88
CA THR A 150 -8.41 39.43 -47.60
C THR A 150 -9.34 40.38 -48.34
N THR A 151 -9.29 41.67 -48.03
CA THR A 151 -9.88 42.74 -48.84
C THR A 151 -8.81 43.36 -49.73
N PRO A 152 -9.06 43.58 -51.05
CA PRO A 152 -8.14 44.35 -51.88
C PRO A 152 -8.43 45.85 -51.75
N ASN A 153 -7.34 46.62 -51.73
CA ASN A 153 -7.31 48.08 -51.65
C ASN A 153 -7.65 48.69 -53.02
N PRO A 154 -8.53 49.71 -53.13
CA PRO A 154 -8.67 50.49 -54.36
C PRO A 154 -7.72 51.70 -54.38
N LEU A 155 -7.39 52.10 -55.61
CA LEU A 155 -6.62 53.29 -56.00
C LEU A 155 -7.23 54.61 -55.49
#